data_AF-A0A3A6ETI0-F1
#
_entry.id   AF-A0A3A6ETI0-F1
#
_cell.length_a   1.000
_cell.length_b   1.000
_cell.length_c   1.000
_cell.angle_alpha   90.00
_cell.angle_beta   90.00
_cell.angle_gamma   90.00
#
_symmetry.space_group_name_H-M   'P 1'
#
loop_
_entity.id
_entity.type
_entity.pdbx_description
1 polymer ?
#
loop_
_entity_poly.entity_id
_entity_poly.type
_entity_poly.pdbx_seq_one_letter_code
_entity_poly.pdbx_strand_id
1 'polypeptide(L)'
;MRRLKCEKETIILTNEDDGFYDVYTFNQSLQKRLREFAEKYPDDCWLKGSSEDGSETYMIKKGRLSLKLVPPYSTSRKMQAKGYQQDERTIIECDLREKCHV
;
A
#
# COMPACT_ATOMS: atom_id res chain seq x y z
N MET A 1 -3.05 22.77 -3.92
CA MET A 1 -2.72 22.30 -5.29
C MET A 1 -3.00 20.79 -5.33
N ARG A 2 -3.70 20.25 -6.35
CA ARG A 2 -4.06 18.81 -6.36
C ARG A 2 -2.88 17.96 -6.83
N ARG A 3 -2.23 17.22 -5.91
CA ARG A 3 -1.11 16.33 -6.21
C ARG A 3 -1.48 15.21 -7.19
N LEU A 4 -0.55 14.85 -8.09
CA LEU A 4 -0.68 13.73 -9.02
C LEU A 4 -0.69 12.39 -8.26
N LYS A 5 -1.25 11.33 -8.87
CA LYS A 5 -1.40 10.02 -8.19
C LYS A 5 -0.06 9.42 -7.72
N CYS A 6 1.03 9.68 -8.45
CA CYS A 6 2.38 9.26 -8.11
C CYS A 6 2.99 10.02 -6.92
N GLU A 7 2.53 11.23 -6.62
CA GLU A 7 3.04 12.06 -5.51
C GLU A 7 2.39 11.71 -4.16
N LYS A 8 1.40 10.81 -4.17
CA LYS A 8 0.64 10.38 -2.98
C LYS A 8 1.28 9.16 -2.36
N GLU A 9 2.30 9.40 -1.55
CA GLU A 9 3.08 8.36 -0.90
C GLU A 9 2.49 7.93 0.45
N THR A 10 2.99 6.80 0.95
CA THR A 10 2.80 6.36 2.32
C THR A 10 4.17 6.02 2.89
N ILE A 11 4.54 6.65 4.00
CA ILE A 11 5.83 6.51 4.66
C ILE A 11 5.56 5.94 6.05
N ILE A 12 6.28 4.86 6.40
CA ILE A 12 6.23 4.26 7.73
C ILE A 12 7.62 4.42 8.32
N LEU A 13 7.75 5.28 9.33
CA LEU A 13 8.99 5.49 10.06
C LEU A 13 8.97 4.69 11.36
N THR A 14 10.10 4.06 11.68
CA THR A 14 10.30 3.36 12.95
C THR A 14 11.72 3.57 13.42
N ASN A 15 11.88 3.77 14.72
CA ASN A 15 13.15 3.65 15.41
C ASN A 15 13.18 2.30 16.16
N GLU A 16 14.34 1.70 16.45
CA GLU A 16 14.42 0.48 17.26
C GLU A 16 14.02 0.73 18.71
N ASP A 17 14.44 1.87 19.27
CA ASP A 17 14.20 2.25 20.67
C ASP A 17 12.74 2.62 20.97
N ASP A 18 12.02 3.17 19.98
CA ASP A 18 10.65 3.64 20.16
C ASP A 18 9.62 2.50 20.03
N GLY A 19 8.60 2.46 20.89
CA GLY A 19 7.53 1.45 20.84
C GLY A 19 6.50 1.66 19.72
N PHE A 20 6.71 2.63 18.83
CA PHE A 20 5.70 3.14 17.90
C PHE A 20 6.23 3.28 16.46
N TYR A 21 5.29 3.21 15.52
CA TYR A 21 5.43 3.62 14.14
C TYR A 21 4.87 5.03 13.96
N ASP A 22 5.55 5.82 13.14
CA ASP A 22 5.01 7.07 12.59
C ASP A 22 4.55 6.79 11.14
N VAL A 23 3.24 6.81 10.91
CA VAL A 23 2.63 6.47 9.63
C VAL A 23 2.07 7.71 8.97
N TYR A 24 2.77 8.19 7.94
CA TYR A 24 2.34 9.27 7.08
C TYR A 24 1.67 8.71 5.83
N THR A 25 0.48 9.20 5.46
CA THR A 25 -0.19 8.71 4.26
C THR A 25 -1.11 9.73 3.60
N PHE A 26 -1.12 9.71 2.27
CA PHE A 26 -2.14 10.34 1.41
C PHE A 26 -3.28 9.40 1.01
N ASN A 27 -3.21 8.11 1.38
CA ASN A 27 -4.20 7.11 1.00
C ASN A 27 -5.47 7.26 1.85
N GLN A 28 -6.51 7.84 1.28
CA GLN A 28 -7.79 8.11 1.97
C GLN A 28 -8.48 6.85 2.54
N SER A 29 -8.33 5.70 1.89
CA SER A 29 -8.88 4.43 2.41
C SER A 29 -8.13 3.98 3.67
N LEU A 30 -6.80 4.16 3.66
CA LEU A 30 -5.98 3.89 4.85
C LEU A 30 -6.27 4.91 5.97
N GLN A 31 -6.36 6.20 5.65
CA GLN A 31 -6.74 7.26 6.61
C GLN A 31 -8.05 6.94 7.33
N LYS A 32 -9.10 6.55 6.58
CA LYS A 32 -10.39 6.16 7.18
C LYS A 32 -10.23 5.02 8.18
N ARG A 33 -9.50 3.96 7.80
CA ARG A 33 -9.25 2.80 8.67
C ARG A 33 -8.44 3.18 9.91
N LEU A 34 -7.46 4.07 9.77
CA LEU A 34 -6.64 4.56 10.88
C LEU A 34 -7.46 5.41 11.84
N ARG A 35 -8.34 6.27 11.33
CA ARG A 35 -9.26 7.07 12.15
C ARG A 35 -10.21 6.19 12.96
N GLU A 36 -10.88 5.24 12.31
CA GLU A 36 -11.76 4.27 13.00
C GLU A 36 -10.99 3.46 14.06
N PHE A 37 -9.74 3.09 13.77
CA PHE A 37 -8.89 2.37 14.72
C PHE A 37 -8.46 3.25 15.90
N ALA A 38 -8.10 4.52 15.65
CA ALA A 38 -7.71 5.48 16.67
C ALA A 38 -8.88 5.84 17.61
N GLU A 39 -10.09 5.99 17.07
CA GLU A 39 -11.30 6.22 17.87
C GLU A 39 -11.59 5.05 18.81
N LYS A 40 -11.36 3.82 18.33
CA LYS A 40 -11.62 2.60 19.12
C LYS A 40 -10.52 2.29 20.13
N TYR A 41 -9.26 2.64 19.83
CA TYR A 41 -8.09 2.30 20.63
C TYR A 41 -7.13 3.50 20.77
N PRO A 42 -7.53 4.57 21.49
CA PRO A 42 -6.77 5.82 21.54
C PRO A 42 -5.38 5.68 22.17
N ASP A 43 -5.19 4.73 23.10
CA ASP A 43 -3.88 4.46 23.73
C ASP A 43 -2.90 3.75 22.78
N ASP A 44 -3.40 3.13 21.73
CA ASP A 44 -2.63 2.32 20.79
C ASP A 44 -2.39 3.02 19.45
N CYS A 45 -3.26 3.96 19.10
CA CYS A 45 -3.19 4.73 17.87
C CYS A 45 -3.88 6.08 18.00
N TRP A 46 -3.24 7.15 17.54
CA TRP A 46 -3.85 8.49 17.49
C TRP A 46 -3.33 9.30 16.30
N LEU A 47 -4.13 10.27 15.88
CA LEU A 47 -3.74 11.24 14.87
C LEU A 47 -2.67 12.17 15.46
N LYS A 48 -1.46 12.14 14.91
CA LYS A 48 -0.36 13.04 15.25
C LYS A 48 -0.53 14.40 14.56
N GLY A 49 -1.05 14.41 13.34
CA GLY A 49 -1.31 15.66 12.60
C GLY A 49 -1.90 15.42 11.22
N SER A 50 -2.51 16.47 10.67
CA SER A 50 -2.99 16.53 9.29
C SER A 50 -2.33 17.72 8.57
N SER A 51 -2.05 17.56 7.28
CA SER A 51 -1.53 18.65 6.45
C SER A 51 -2.63 19.20 5.55
N GLU A 52 -2.53 20.48 5.17
CA GLU A 52 -3.48 21.13 4.24
C GLU A 52 -3.55 20.42 2.88
N ASP A 53 -2.47 19.73 2.49
CA ASP A 53 -2.38 18.90 1.29
C ASP A 53 -3.23 17.61 1.36
N GLY A 54 -3.86 17.33 2.50
CA GLY A 54 -4.76 16.18 2.72
C GLY A 54 -4.05 14.89 3.14
N SER A 55 -2.78 14.96 3.55
CA SER A 55 -2.12 13.85 4.25
C SER A 55 -2.44 13.86 5.73
N GLU A 56 -2.39 12.69 6.32
CA GLU A 56 -2.52 12.49 7.76
C GLU A 56 -1.34 11.66 8.26
N THR A 57 -0.96 11.93 9.50
CA THR A 57 0.14 11.30 10.20
C THR A 57 -0.39 10.69 11.48
N TYR A 58 -0.16 9.40 11.69
CA TYR A 58 -0.64 8.65 12.85
C TYR A 58 0.52 8.04 13.62
N MET A 59 0.43 8.07 14.95
CA MET A 59 1.29 7.28 15.82
C MET A 59 0.62 5.96 16.11
N ILE A 60 1.30 4.82 15.93
CA ILE A 60 0.71 3.48 16.11
C ILE A 60 1.68 2.57 16.88
N LYS A 61 1.24 1.89 17.93
CA LYS A 61 2.10 0.90 18.62
C LYS A 61 2.59 -0.18 17.67
N LYS A 62 3.87 -0.57 17.80
CA LYS A 62 4.50 -1.57 16.92
C LYS A 62 3.75 -2.90 16.85
N GLY A 63 3.16 -3.35 17.96
CA GLY A 63 2.36 -4.58 18.01
C GLY A 63 1.00 -4.51 17.28
N ARG A 64 0.59 -3.36 16.75
CA ARG A 64 -0.73 -3.15 16.11
C ARG A 64 -0.65 -2.98 14.59
N LEU A 65 0.54 -2.80 14.03
CA LEU A 65 0.78 -2.70 12.60
C LEU A 65 1.65 -3.87 12.15
N SER A 66 1.27 -4.52 11.05
CA SER A 66 2.06 -5.60 10.46
C SER A 66 2.31 -5.34 8.97
N LEU A 67 3.55 -5.59 8.54
CA LEU A 67 3.92 -5.61 7.13
C LEU A 67 3.85 -7.05 6.63
N LYS A 68 2.93 -7.32 5.69
CA LYS A 68 2.76 -8.64 5.10
C LYS A 68 3.50 -8.72 3.76
N LEU A 69 4.60 -9.46 3.73
CA LEU A 69 5.29 -9.79 2.48
C LEU A 69 4.59 -10.98 1.83
N VAL A 70 4.07 -10.78 0.62
CA VAL A 70 3.40 -11.83 -0.16
C VAL A 70 4.30 -12.13 -1.36
N PRO A 71 4.75 -13.39 -1.54
CA PRO A 71 5.57 -13.72 -2.69
C PRO A 71 4.75 -13.54 -3.98
N PRO A 72 5.41 -13.16 -5.10
CA PRO A 72 4.72 -13.12 -6.39
C PRO A 72 4.13 -14.50 -6.68
N TYR A 73 2.88 -14.54 -7.15
CA TYR A 73 2.23 -15.80 -7.50
C TYR A 73 3.08 -16.57 -8.53
N SER A 74 3.36 -17.84 -8.26
CA SER A 74 3.94 -18.74 -9.25
C SER A 74 3.01 -18.83 -10.47
N THR A 75 3.57 -19.02 -11.66
CA THR A 75 2.82 -19.17 -12.92
C THR A 75 1.70 -20.20 -12.80
N SER A 76 1.94 -21.29 -12.08
CA SER A 76 0.97 -22.37 -11.83
C SER A 76 -0.25 -21.93 -10.98
N ARG A 77 -0.09 -21.02 -10.00
CA ARG A 77 -1.22 -20.44 -9.26
C ARG A 77 -1.95 -19.33 -10.03
N LYS A 78 -1.25 -18.59 -10.90
CA LYS A 78 -1.89 -17.63 -11.81
C LYS A 78 -2.86 -18.33 -12.76
N MET A 79 -2.52 -19.53 -13.22
CA MET A 79 -3.38 -20.36 -14.07
C MET A 79 -4.58 -20.95 -13.30
N GLN A 80 -4.42 -21.36 -12.04
CA GLN A 80 -5.57 -21.84 -11.22
C GLN A 80 -6.54 -20.72 -10.81
N ALA A 81 -6.04 -19.49 -10.59
CA ALA A 81 -6.90 -18.34 -10.32
C ALA A 81 -7.63 -17.84 -11.59
N LYS A 82 -6.99 -18.01 -12.76
CA LYS A 82 -7.62 -17.84 -14.08
C LYS A 82 -8.23 -19.17 -14.53
N GLY A 83 -9.23 -19.66 -13.81
CA GLY A 83 -10.03 -20.80 -14.29
C GLY A 83 -10.41 -20.57 -15.75
N TYR A 84 -10.11 -21.54 -16.60
CA TYR A 84 -10.60 -21.74 -17.97
C TYR A 84 -11.53 -20.62 -18.51
N GLN A 85 -10.93 -19.65 -19.19
CA GLN A 85 -11.54 -19.03 -20.37
C GLN A 85 -10.54 -19.20 -21.50
N GLN A 86 -10.58 -20.39 -22.08
CA GLN A 86 -9.94 -20.67 -23.35
C GLN A 86 -10.83 -20.03 -24.42
N ASP A 87 -10.43 -18.85 -24.89
CA ASP A 87 -10.87 -18.37 -26.20
C ASP A 87 -9.61 -18.24 -27.06
N GLU A 88 -9.56 -19.04 -28.12
CA GLU A 88 -8.37 -19.46 -28.86
C GLU A 88 -7.79 -18.38 -29.81
N ARG A 89 -7.64 -17.12 -29.37
CA ARG A 89 -7.22 -16.05 -30.29
C ARG A 89 -6.24 -15.02 -29.79
N THR A 90 -5.40 -15.31 -28.80
CA THR A 90 -4.27 -14.41 -28.51
C THR A 90 -3.05 -15.15 -27.96
N ILE A 91 -2.55 -16.11 -28.74
CA ILE A 91 -1.17 -16.63 -28.63
C ILE A 91 -0.36 -16.05 -29.79
N ILE A 92 -0.38 -14.74 -30.03
CA ILE A 92 0.59 -14.06 -30.91
C ILE A 92 0.67 -12.59 -30.49
N GLU A 93 1.39 -12.29 -29.39
CA GLU A 93 2.06 -10.99 -29.11
C GLU A 93 2.41 -10.93 -27.62
N CYS A 94 3.47 -11.63 -27.22
CA CYS A 94 4.25 -11.23 -26.05
C CYS A 94 5.72 -11.58 -26.21
N ASP A 95 6.16 -11.72 -27.46
CA ASP A 95 7.55 -11.66 -27.83
C ASP A 95 7.72 -10.47 -28.78
N LEU A 96 8.83 -9.74 -28.66
CA LEU A 96 9.21 -8.49 -29.33
C LEU A 96 8.70 -7.17 -28.72
N ARG A 97 9.51 -6.60 -27.81
CA ARG A 97 10.37 -5.46 -28.18
C ARG A 97 11.32 -5.08 -27.05
N GLU A 98 12.53 -5.61 -27.15
CA GLU A 98 13.72 -4.77 -27.00
C GLU A 98 13.56 -3.54 -27.91
N LYS A 99 13.69 -2.35 -27.33
CA LYS A 99 14.20 -1.12 -27.96
C LYS A 99 14.25 -0.01 -26.93
N CYS A 100 15.20 -0.12 -26.01
CA CYS A 100 15.87 1.06 -25.49
C CYS A 100 16.58 1.71 -26.69
N HIS A 101 16.05 2.82 -27.19
CA HIS A 101 16.85 3.74 -27.99
C HIS A 101 17.50 4.74 -27.03
N VAL A 102 18.83 4.75 -27.07
CA VAL A 102 19.65 5.95 -26.92
C VAL A 102 19.49 6.79 -28.19
#